data_AF-A0AAD9C3D6-F1
#
_entry.id   AF-A0AAD9C3D6-F1
#
_cell.length_a   1.000
_cell.length_b   1.000
_cell.length_c   1.000
_cell.angle_alpha   90.00
_cell.angle_beta   90.00
_cell.angle_gamma   90.00
#
_symmetry.space_group_name_H-M   'P 1'
#
loop_
_entity.id
_entity.type
_entity.pdbx_description
1 polymer ?
#
loop_
_entity_poly.entity_id
_entity_poly.type
_entity_poly.pdbx_seq_one_letter_code
_entity_poly.pdbx_strand_id
1 'polypeptide(L)'
;MKQTFTYRQKMLHDPVKSSEIFTAFPRFLDIPGMIEQDFNLMFGDVTSAKFLEKWPTVYKKKGLDQSRGLTQTGDLQDLVQNAGSTTEVENGWDSDMSSMMVLVHLLPPSTQGRKRPGKLSARQASEHLVKFLKTGTSIQGHLDSVMESRQPYLLAVGTQRRLIHKYFIVIDKHAIPCKSPDCLACIDELFKAHFAFGTPYNQDLMNVYNL
;
A
#
# COMPACT_ATOMS: atom_id res chain seq x y z
N MET A 1 -8.03 3.41 -21.83
CA MET A 1 -6.79 2.66 -22.18
C MET A 1 -6.97 1.13 -22.18
N LYS A 2 -8.21 0.60 -22.18
CA LYS A 2 -8.48 -0.84 -22.15
C LYS A 2 -7.93 -1.60 -23.36
N GLN A 3 -8.01 -1.00 -24.55
CA GLN A 3 -7.55 -1.63 -25.81
C GLN A 3 -6.05 -1.95 -25.84
N THR A 4 -5.24 -1.23 -25.07
CA THR A 4 -3.78 -1.44 -24.99
C THR A 4 -3.36 -2.36 -23.84
N PHE A 5 -4.32 -2.94 -23.10
CA PHE A 5 -4.07 -3.82 -21.96
C PHE A 5 -3.19 -5.02 -22.32
N THR A 6 -3.52 -5.77 -23.36
CA THR A 6 -2.75 -6.95 -23.78
C THR A 6 -1.30 -6.60 -24.14
N TYR A 7 -1.08 -5.42 -24.73
CA TYR A 7 0.25 -4.95 -25.07
C TYR A 7 1.04 -4.53 -23.82
N ARG A 8 0.41 -3.85 -22.86
CA ARG A 8 1.00 -3.55 -21.55
C ARG A 8 1.43 -4.80 -20.80
N GLN A 9 0.56 -5.79 -20.70
CA GLN A 9 0.85 -7.04 -19.99
C GLN A 9 2.04 -7.78 -20.62
N LYS A 10 2.10 -7.85 -21.96
CA LYS A 10 3.27 -8.43 -22.65
C LYS A 10 4.56 -7.67 -22.35
N MET A 11 4.50 -6.34 -22.29
CA MET A 11 5.66 -5.49 -21.99
C MET A 11 6.13 -5.64 -20.53
N LEU A 12 5.21 -5.78 -19.57
CA LEU A 12 5.53 -5.99 -18.15
C LEU A 12 6.22 -7.33 -17.89
N HIS A 13 5.91 -8.35 -18.68
CA HIS A 13 6.56 -9.66 -18.61
C HIS A 13 7.84 -9.78 -19.45
N ASP A 14 8.22 -8.73 -20.18
CA ASP A 14 9.47 -8.65 -20.92
C ASP A 14 10.56 -8.05 -20.01
N PRO A 15 11.63 -8.81 -19.67
CA PRO A 15 12.65 -8.36 -18.72
C PRO A 15 13.47 -7.16 -19.22
N VAL A 16 13.45 -6.87 -20.52
CA VAL A 16 14.15 -5.73 -21.11
C VAL A 16 13.25 -4.50 -21.15
N LYS A 17 11.96 -4.69 -21.43
CA LYS A 17 11.03 -3.59 -21.68
C LYS A 17 10.21 -3.17 -20.46
N SER A 18 10.14 -3.98 -19.42
CA SER A 18 9.31 -3.70 -18.23
C SER A 18 9.68 -2.37 -17.55
N SER A 19 10.96 -2.00 -17.55
CA SER A 19 11.46 -0.72 -17.00
C SER A 19 10.96 0.51 -17.77
N GLU A 20 10.57 0.36 -19.04
CA GLU A 20 10.09 1.45 -19.90
C GLU A 20 8.57 1.61 -19.84
N ILE A 21 7.85 0.87 -18.97
CA ILE A 21 6.39 0.86 -18.95
C ILE A 21 5.79 2.26 -18.80
N PHE A 22 6.37 3.10 -17.94
CA PHE A 22 5.89 4.46 -17.70
C PHE A 22 6.26 5.42 -18.85
N THR A 23 7.32 5.13 -19.60
CA THR A 23 7.68 5.87 -20.81
C THR A 23 6.75 5.52 -21.97
N ALA A 24 6.44 4.23 -22.15
CA ALA A 24 5.54 3.77 -23.21
C ALA A 24 4.06 4.08 -22.92
N PHE A 25 3.67 4.08 -21.64
CA PHE A 25 2.31 4.35 -21.20
C PHE A 25 2.29 5.43 -20.11
N PRO A 26 2.58 6.70 -20.49
CA PRO A 26 2.61 7.82 -19.54
C PRO A 26 1.26 8.08 -18.86
N ARG A 27 0.17 7.50 -19.39
CA ARG A 27 -1.17 7.60 -18.83
C ARG A 27 -1.34 6.99 -17.45
N PHE A 28 -0.43 6.11 -17.02
CA PHE A 28 -0.36 5.71 -15.61
C PHE A 28 -0.03 6.90 -14.69
N LEU A 29 0.70 7.90 -15.17
CA LEU A 29 1.21 8.99 -14.34
C LEU A 29 0.20 10.14 -14.18
N ASP A 30 -0.77 10.26 -15.08
CA ASP A 30 -1.70 11.40 -15.11
C ASP A 30 -3.19 11.02 -15.11
N ILE A 31 -3.56 9.75 -15.32
CA ILE A 31 -4.95 9.26 -15.22
C ILE A 31 -5.10 8.35 -14.00
N PRO A 32 -5.83 8.78 -12.95
CA PRO A 32 -6.14 7.93 -11.81
C PRO A 32 -6.98 6.71 -12.19
N GLY A 33 -6.81 5.60 -11.47
CA GLY A 33 -7.59 4.37 -11.65
C GLY A 33 -7.12 3.47 -12.80
N MET A 34 -5.94 3.73 -13.36
CA MET A 34 -5.33 2.86 -14.36
C MET A 34 -4.93 1.48 -13.78
N ILE A 35 -4.52 1.43 -12.51
CA ILE A 35 -4.23 0.17 -11.80
C ILE A 35 -5.51 -0.64 -11.63
N GLU A 36 -6.57 -0.01 -11.13
CA GLU A 36 -7.90 -0.63 -10.99
C GLU A 36 -8.40 -1.19 -12.32
N GLN A 37 -8.29 -0.42 -13.41
CA GLN A 37 -8.72 -0.85 -14.73
C GLN A 37 -8.00 -2.15 -15.16
N ASP A 38 -6.68 -2.20 -15.02
CA ASP A 38 -5.89 -3.34 -15.46
C ASP A 38 -6.14 -4.56 -14.54
N PHE A 39 -6.28 -4.34 -13.23
CA PHE A 39 -6.68 -5.39 -12.29
C PHE A 39 -8.06 -5.99 -12.61
N ASN A 40 -9.07 -5.16 -12.91
CA ASN A 40 -10.40 -5.64 -13.29
C ASN A 40 -10.37 -6.42 -14.61
N LEU A 41 -9.51 -6.04 -15.56
CA LEU A 41 -9.32 -6.79 -16.80
C LEU A 41 -8.66 -8.16 -16.58
N MET A 42 -7.82 -8.30 -15.55
CA MET A 42 -7.19 -9.57 -15.18
C MET A 42 -8.11 -10.50 -14.38
N PHE A 43 -8.90 -9.96 -13.43
CA PHE A 43 -9.57 -10.78 -12.41
C PHE A 43 -11.09 -10.59 -12.32
N GLY A 44 -11.65 -9.63 -13.06
CA GLY A 44 -13.08 -9.30 -13.06
C GLY A 44 -13.54 -8.50 -11.83
N ASP A 45 -14.67 -7.80 -11.98
CA ASP A 45 -15.17 -6.83 -10.98
C ASP A 45 -15.47 -7.47 -9.61
N VAL A 46 -15.93 -8.72 -9.59
CA VAL A 46 -16.22 -9.44 -8.34
C VAL A 46 -14.95 -9.64 -7.51
N THR A 47 -13.83 -9.99 -8.14
CA THR A 47 -12.56 -10.15 -7.43
C THR A 47 -12.04 -8.80 -6.96
N SER A 48 -12.18 -7.77 -7.79
CA SER A 48 -11.72 -6.41 -7.52
C SER A 48 -12.43 -5.74 -6.35
N ALA A 49 -13.71 -6.01 -6.13
CA ALA A 49 -14.47 -5.40 -5.03
C ALA A 49 -14.24 -6.09 -3.68
N LYS A 50 -13.74 -7.34 -3.68
CA LYS A 50 -13.77 -8.26 -2.54
C LYS A 50 -13.08 -7.73 -1.28
N PHE A 51 -11.96 -7.03 -1.42
CA PHE A 51 -11.23 -6.49 -0.26
C PHE A 51 -12.06 -5.39 0.43
N LEU A 52 -12.50 -4.39 -0.34
CA LEU A 52 -13.29 -3.27 0.19
C LEU A 52 -14.65 -3.71 0.73
N GLU A 53 -15.30 -4.69 0.11
CA GLU A 53 -16.57 -5.25 0.62
C GLU A 53 -16.41 -5.95 1.98
N LYS A 54 -15.32 -6.70 2.15
CA LYS A 54 -15.07 -7.47 3.38
C LYS A 54 -14.39 -6.67 4.48
N TRP A 55 -13.73 -5.57 4.15
CA TRP A 55 -12.95 -4.79 5.11
C TRP A 55 -13.74 -4.35 6.35
N PRO A 56 -14.89 -3.64 6.21
CA PRO A 56 -15.58 -3.06 7.36
C PRO A 56 -16.19 -4.12 8.29
N THR A 57 -16.64 -5.25 7.72
CA THR A 57 -17.44 -6.26 8.43
C THR A 57 -16.63 -7.45 8.93
N VAL A 58 -15.56 -7.83 8.22
CA VAL A 58 -14.77 -9.02 8.50
C VAL A 58 -13.38 -8.65 9.01
N TYR A 59 -12.61 -7.93 8.19
CA TYR A 59 -11.18 -7.78 8.44
C TYR A 59 -10.86 -6.80 9.57
N LYS A 60 -11.48 -5.62 9.59
CA LYS A 60 -11.22 -4.59 10.61
C LYS A 60 -11.51 -5.10 12.02
N LYS A 61 -12.71 -5.65 12.24
CA LYS A 61 -13.11 -6.20 13.56
C LYS A 61 -12.20 -7.35 13.99
N LYS A 62 -11.95 -8.31 13.11
CA LYS A 62 -11.11 -9.47 13.41
C LYS A 62 -9.68 -9.06 13.75
N GLY A 63 -9.12 -8.09 13.03
CA GLY A 63 -7.79 -7.54 13.30
C GLY A 63 -7.70 -6.92 14.69
N LEU A 64 -8.69 -6.10 15.07
CA LEU A 64 -8.72 -5.47 16.40
C LEU A 64 -8.91 -6.47 17.53
N ASP A 65 -9.74 -7.49 17.35
CA ASP A 65 -9.93 -8.52 18.37
C ASP A 65 -8.65 -9.37 18.55
N GLN A 66 -7.95 -9.69 17.46
CA GLN A 66 -6.71 -10.46 17.52
C GLN A 66 -5.53 -9.66 18.09
N SER A 67 -5.47 -8.35 17.86
CA SER A 67 -4.35 -7.52 18.32
C SER A 67 -4.26 -7.42 19.84
N ARG A 68 -5.37 -7.63 20.56
CA ARG A 68 -5.42 -7.72 22.03
C ARG A 68 -4.58 -8.89 22.58
N GLY A 69 -4.36 -9.93 21.79
CA GLY A 69 -3.53 -11.07 22.16
C GLY A 69 -2.02 -10.85 21.98
N LEU A 70 -1.62 -9.74 21.33
CA LEU A 70 -0.22 -9.39 21.14
C LEU A 70 0.37 -8.69 22.38
N THR A 71 1.69 -8.72 22.50
CA THR A 71 2.42 -7.86 23.45
C THR A 71 2.12 -6.40 23.14
N GLN A 72 1.51 -5.70 24.09
CA GLN A 72 1.10 -4.31 23.92
C GLN A 72 2.29 -3.36 24.06
N THR A 73 2.92 -3.01 22.94
CA THR A 73 3.91 -1.92 22.86
C THR A 73 3.18 -0.57 22.78
N GLY A 74 3.85 0.54 23.13
CA GLY A 74 3.26 1.89 23.02
C GLY A 74 2.73 2.16 21.60
N ASP A 75 3.56 1.89 20.59
CA ASP A 75 3.16 2.02 19.18
C ASP A 75 1.89 1.20 18.83
N LEU A 76 1.74 -0.03 19.34
CA LEU A 76 0.56 -0.86 19.07
C LEU A 76 -0.68 -0.37 19.82
N GLN A 77 -0.52 0.10 21.07
CA GLN A 77 -1.62 0.66 21.86
C GLN A 77 -2.20 1.89 21.17
N ASP A 78 -1.34 2.79 20.68
CA ASP A 78 -1.74 3.99 19.95
C ASP A 78 -2.51 3.62 18.67
N LEU A 79 -2.05 2.61 17.92
CA LEU A 79 -2.72 2.13 16.72
C LEU A 79 -4.09 1.51 17.02
N VAL A 80 -4.20 0.66 18.05
CA VAL A 80 -5.48 0.04 18.46
C VAL A 80 -6.46 1.10 18.96
N GLN A 81 -5.97 2.09 19.71
CA GLN A 81 -6.79 3.21 20.15
C GLN A 81 -7.29 4.03 18.96
N ASN A 82 -6.42 4.46 18.04
CA ASN A 82 -6.81 5.23 16.86
C ASN A 82 -7.78 4.45 15.95
N ALA A 83 -7.58 3.14 15.83
CA ALA A 83 -8.44 2.29 15.04
C ALA A 83 -9.85 2.13 15.63
N GLY A 84 -9.96 2.06 16.96
CA GLY A 84 -11.24 1.88 17.67
C GLY A 84 -11.92 3.17 18.13
N SER A 85 -11.22 4.30 18.11
CA SER A 85 -11.70 5.57 18.65
C SER A 85 -12.39 6.43 17.59
N THR A 86 -13.42 7.17 18.01
CA THR A 86 -13.94 8.34 17.28
C THR A 86 -13.23 9.64 17.68
N THR A 87 -12.39 9.62 18.71
CA THR A 87 -11.61 10.77 19.18
C THR A 87 -10.18 10.71 18.65
N GLU A 88 -9.77 11.81 18.04
CA GLU A 88 -8.50 11.94 17.33
C GLU A 88 -7.32 12.06 18.32
N VAL A 89 -6.34 11.16 18.22
CA VAL A 89 -5.05 11.31 18.91
C VAL A 89 -4.15 12.24 18.11
N GLU A 90 -3.45 13.14 18.81
CA GLU A 90 -2.56 14.12 18.19
C GLU A 90 -1.39 13.40 17.47
N ASN A 91 -1.15 13.75 16.20
CA ASN A 91 -0.09 13.22 15.33
C ASN A 91 -0.21 11.76 14.82
N GLY A 92 -1.34 11.08 15.08
CA GLY A 92 -1.63 9.72 14.60
C GLY A 92 -2.12 9.63 13.15
N TRP A 93 -2.26 8.40 12.65
CA TRP A 93 -3.03 8.07 11.45
C TRP A 93 -4.54 8.06 11.76
N ASP A 94 -5.39 8.18 10.74
CA ASP A 94 -6.84 8.00 10.90
C ASP A 94 -7.21 6.56 11.32
N SER A 95 -8.50 6.33 11.61
CA SER A 95 -8.99 5.02 12.10
C SER A 95 -8.72 3.87 11.13
N ASP A 96 -8.90 4.08 9.83
CA ASP A 96 -8.81 3.02 8.83
C ASP A 96 -7.35 2.68 8.51
N MET A 97 -6.52 3.70 8.34
CA MET A 97 -5.08 3.53 8.21
C MET A 97 -4.49 2.90 9.49
N SER A 98 -4.93 3.31 10.68
CA SER A 98 -4.48 2.68 11.93
C SER A 98 -4.89 1.21 12.00
N SER A 99 -6.12 0.87 11.58
CA SER A 99 -6.59 -0.52 11.51
C SER A 99 -5.75 -1.38 10.56
N MET A 100 -5.33 -0.81 9.43
CA MET A 100 -4.40 -1.46 8.50
C MET A 100 -3.03 -1.70 9.14
N MET A 101 -2.50 -0.73 9.87
CA MET A 101 -1.23 -0.91 10.58
C MET A 101 -1.34 -1.97 11.69
N VAL A 102 -2.48 -2.06 12.39
CA VAL A 102 -2.73 -3.16 13.34
C VAL A 102 -2.63 -4.53 12.65
N LEU A 103 -3.13 -4.68 11.42
CA LEU A 103 -2.94 -5.93 10.68
C LEU A 103 -1.47 -6.23 10.41
N VAL A 104 -0.64 -5.23 10.10
CA VAL A 104 0.81 -5.44 9.93
C VAL A 104 1.45 -6.04 11.19
N HIS A 105 0.97 -5.67 12.38
CA HIS A 105 1.44 -6.22 13.66
C HIS A 105 0.99 -7.67 13.91
N LEU A 106 -0.10 -8.12 13.30
CA LEU A 106 -0.62 -9.49 13.45
C LEU A 106 0.11 -10.51 12.57
N LEU A 107 0.79 -10.02 11.54
CA LEU A 107 1.43 -10.89 10.59
C LEU A 107 2.74 -11.39 11.18
N PRO A 108 3.06 -12.69 11.03
CA PRO A 108 4.32 -13.20 11.50
C PRO A 108 5.45 -12.41 10.83
N PRO A 109 6.53 -12.05 11.56
CA PRO A 109 7.73 -11.49 10.96
C PRO A 109 8.14 -12.40 9.79
N SER A 110 8.52 -11.82 8.66
CA SER A 110 8.85 -12.61 7.47
C SER A 110 9.77 -13.76 7.82
N THR A 111 9.41 -14.97 7.39
CA THR A 111 10.21 -16.18 7.62
C THR A 111 11.40 -16.17 6.68
N GLN A 112 12.27 -15.17 6.80
CA GLN A 112 13.61 -15.29 6.23
C GLN A 112 14.30 -16.39 7.04
N GLY A 113 14.65 -17.48 6.36
CA GLY A 113 15.29 -18.65 6.98
C GLY A 113 16.49 -18.27 7.83
N ARG A 114 16.93 -19.21 8.69
CA ARG A 114 17.92 -19.14 9.79
C ARG A 114 19.26 -18.36 9.57
N LYS A 115 19.51 -17.69 8.43
CA LYS A 115 20.80 -17.09 8.04
C LYS A 115 20.85 -15.56 7.88
N ARG A 116 19.80 -14.79 8.18
CA ARG A 116 19.90 -13.31 8.20
C ARG A 116 19.49 -12.72 9.57
N PRO A 117 20.37 -11.98 10.26
CA PRO A 117 20.01 -11.25 11.45
C PRO A 117 19.29 -9.96 11.02
N GLY A 118 17.97 -9.92 11.23
CA GLY A 118 17.18 -8.73 10.93
C GLY A 118 15.70 -9.05 10.88
N LYS A 119 15.07 -9.31 12.04
CA LYS A 119 13.61 -9.30 12.13
C LYS A 119 13.16 -7.86 11.85
N LEU A 120 12.54 -7.61 10.71
CA LEU A 120 11.87 -6.34 10.45
C LEU A 120 10.76 -6.19 11.50
N SER A 121 10.78 -5.11 12.27
CA SER A 121 9.70 -4.83 13.22
C SER A 121 8.42 -4.48 12.47
N ALA A 122 7.25 -4.71 13.10
CA ALA A 122 5.97 -4.32 12.51
C ALA A 122 5.91 -2.83 12.16
N ARG A 123 6.56 -1.97 12.96
CA ARG A 123 6.72 -0.54 12.67
C ARG A 123 7.49 -0.30 11.36
N GLN A 124 8.64 -0.95 11.18
CA GLN A 124 9.42 -0.81 9.94
C GLN A 124 8.66 -1.40 8.74
N ALA A 125 7.88 -2.47 8.95
CA ALA A 125 6.99 -3.02 7.94
C ALA A 125 5.91 -2.01 7.51
N SER A 126 5.31 -1.31 8.47
CA SER A 126 4.37 -0.22 8.21
C SER A 126 5.00 0.93 7.42
N GLU A 127 6.25 1.29 7.70
CA GLU A 127 7.01 2.31 6.96
C GLU A 127 7.38 1.88 5.52
N HIS A 128 7.41 0.57 5.26
CA HIS A 128 7.54 0.04 3.90
C HIS A 128 6.20 0.01 3.15
N LEU A 129 5.07 -0.03 3.85
CA LEU A 129 3.73 -0.01 3.25
C LEU A 129 3.27 1.40 2.91
N VAL A 130 3.42 2.34 3.86
CA VAL A 130 2.92 3.71 3.73
C VAL A 130 3.96 4.72 4.22
N LYS A 131 4.26 5.72 3.38
CA LYS A 131 5.12 6.86 3.71
C LYS A 131 4.29 8.14 3.77
N PHE A 132 4.52 8.94 4.80
CA PHE A 132 3.92 10.26 4.92
C PHE A 132 4.83 11.33 4.31
N LEU A 133 4.26 12.20 3.47
CA LEU A 133 4.92 13.38 2.91
C LEU A 133 4.15 14.63 3.31
N LYS A 134 4.81 15.57 3.98
CA LYS A 134 4.17 16.82 4.40
C LYS A 134 3.84 17.69 3.19
N THR A 135 2.66 18.31 3.20
CA THR A 135 2.27 19.29 2.18
C THR A 135 3.29 20.42 2.11
N GLY A 136 3.68 20.81 0.91
CA GLY A 136 4.76 21.76 0.65
C GLY A 136 6.12 21.10 0.38
N THR A 137 6.28 19.80 0.64
CA THR A 137 7.45 19.03 0.21
C THR A 137 7.28 18.56 -1.25
N SER A 138 8.37 18.60 -2.03
CA SER A 138 8.36 18.16 -3.43
C SER A 138 8.21 16.64 -3.53
N ILE A 139 7.20 16.18 -4.29
CA ILE A 139 7.05 14.76 -4.64
C ILE A 139 8.26 14.31 -5.45
N GLN A 140 8.73 15.10 -6.41
CA GLN A 140 9.92 14.76 -7.20
C GLN A 140 11.16 14.61 -6.32
N GLY A 141 11.36 15.54 -5.37
CA GLY A 141 12.48 15.44 -4.43
C GLY A 141 12.42 14.18 -3.56
N HIS A 142 11.22 13.75 -3.17
CA HIS A 142 11.04 12.45 -2.50
C HIS A 142 11.42 11.29 -3.42
N LEU A 143 10.96 11.28 -4.69
CA LEU A 143 11.27 10.23 -5.66
C LEU A 143 12.78 10.14 -5.97
N ASP A 144 13.46 11.29 -6.08
CA ASP A 144 14.90 11.36 -6.32
C ASP A 144 15.71 10.77 -5.15
N SER A 145 15.19 10.90 -3.92
CA SER A 145 15.82 10.34 -2.70
C SER A 145 15.68 8.83 -2.58
N VAL A 146 14.83 8.19 -3.39
CA VAL A 146 14.64 6.74 -3.37
C VAL A 146 15.87 6.07 -3.99
N MET A 147 16.75 5.52 -3.13
CA MET A 147 17.99 4.86 -3.55
C MET A 147 17.74 3.48 -4.19
N GLU A 148 16.82 2.70 -3.63
CA GLU A 148 16.47 1.35 -4.10
C GLU A 148 14.99 1.33 -4.48
N SER A 149 14.65 0.85 -5.68
CA SER A 149 13.25 0.54 -6.01
C SER A 149 12.82 -0.65 -5.16
N ARG A 150 12.22 -0.32 -4.01
CA ARG A 150 11.47 -1.28 -3.20
C ARG A 150 10.11 -1.47 -3.86
N GLN A 151 9.42 -2.55 -3.51
CA GLN A 151 8.06 -2.80 -3.95
C GLN A 151 7.18 -1.56 -3.92
N PRO A 152 6.11 -1.53 -4.73
CA PRO A 152 5.16 -0.45 -4.66
C PRO A 152 4.76 -0.17 -3.20
N TYR A 153 4.69 1.12 -2.87
CA TYR A 153 4.27 1.59 -1.56
C TYR A 153 3.36 2.79 -1.71
N LEU A 154 2.56 3.06 -0.68
CA LEU A 154 1.65 4.18 -0.67
C LEU A 154 2.35 5.44 -0.15
N LEU A 155 2.30 6.53 -0.89
CA LEU A 155 2.75 7.85 -0.47
C LEU A 155 1.54 8.70 -0.12
N ALA A 156 1.35 8.95 1.17
CA ALA A 156 0.27 9.75 1.74
C ALA A 156 0.73 11.21 1.91
N VAL A 157 0.14 12.13 1.15
CA VAL A 157 0.51 13.55 1.15
C VAL A 157 -0.52 14.36 1.92
N GLY A 158 -0.11 14.99 3.02
CA GLY A 158 -1.04 15.69 3.94
C GLY A 158 -0.35 16.75 4.79
N THR A 159 -1.11 17.55 5.53
CA THR A 159 -0.53 18.49 6.52
C THR A 159 -0.07 17.75 7.78
N GLN A 160 -0.81 16.70 8.14
CA GLN A 160 -0.56 15.78 9.25
C GLN A 160 -0.98 14.37 8.84
N ARG A 161 -0.51 13.33 9.55
CA ARG A 161 -0.85 11.92 9.24
C ARG A 161 -2.37 11.63 9.27
N ARG A 162 -3.13 12.34 10.11
CA ARG A 162 -4.60 12.28 10.15
C ARG A 162 -5.31 13.07 9.05
N LEU A 163 -4.61 14.01 8.40
CA LEU A 163 -5.19 14.91 7.40
C LEU A 163 -4.44 14.76 6.08
N ILE A 164 -4.67 13.63 5.43
CA ILE A 164 -4.14 13.32 4.10
C ILE A 164 -5.04 13.93 3.04
N HIS A 165 -4.42 14.60 2.08
CA HIS A 165 -5.11 15.26 0.97
C HIS A 165 -5.09 14.39 -0.30
N LYS A 166 -3.97 13.68 -0.52
CA LYS A 166 -3.74 12.90 -1.73
C LYS A 166 -2.90 11.66 -1.43
N TYR A 167 -3.11 10.64 -2.23
CA TYR A 167 -2.33 9.41 -2.19
C TYR A 167 -1.73 9.11 -3.56
N PHE A 168 -0.54 8.51 -3.54
CA PHE A 168 0.14 8.01 -4.74
C PHE A 168 0.66 6.60 -4.50
N ILE A 169 0.57 5.74 -5.50
CA ILE A 169 1.36 4.50 -5.53
C ILE A 169 2.73 4.86 -6.10
N VAL A 170 3.78 4.69 -5.29
CA VAL A 170 5.15 4.90 -5.77
C VAL A 170 5.75 3.57 -6.20
N ILE A 171 6.19 3.50 -7.45
CA ILE A 171 6.81 2.33 -8.07
C ILE A 171 7.88 2.78 -9.07
N ASP A 172 9.07 2.19 -9.01
CA ASP A 172 10.20 2.55 -9.90
C ASP A 172 10.46 4.06 -10.03
N LYS A 173 10.42 4.76 -8.88
CA LYS A 173 10.56 6.23 -8.78
C LYS A 173 9.51 7.04 -9.54
N HIS A 174 8.39 6.44 -9.89
CA HIS A 174 7.22 7.13 -10.42
C HIS A 174 6.14 7.21 -9.35
N ALA A 175 5.37 8.30 -9.35
CA ALA A 175 4.20 8.46 -8.48
C ALA A 175 2.93 8.39 -9.33
N ILE A 176 2.15 7.32 -9.14
CA ILE A 176 0.88 7.08 -9.81
C ILE A 176 -0.23 7.64 -8.92
N PRO A 177 -1.07 8.58 -9.38
CA PRO A 177 -2.15 9.12 -8.56
C PRO A 177 -3.20 8.05 -8.28
N CYS A 178 -3.54 7.86 -7.01
CA CYS A 178 -4.63 6.96 -6.61
C CYS A 178 -5.98 7.48 -7.11
N LYS A 179 -6.91 6.57 -7.43
CA LYS A 179 -8.24 6.91 -7.93
C LYS A 179 -9.11 7.63 -6.89
N SER A 180 -9.01 7.18 -5.65
CA SER A 180 -9.84 7.63 -4.54
C SER A 180 -9.01 8.48 -3.57
N PRO A 181 -9.62 9.45 -2.86
CA PRO A 181 -9.00 10.07 -1.69
C PRO A 181 -9.13 9.21 -0.42
N ASP A 182 -9.93 8.14 -0.46
CA ASP A 182 -10.14 7.24 0.67
C ASP A 182 -8.93 6.31 0.90
N CYS A 183 -8.49 6.20 2.15
CA CYS A 183 -7.24 5.49 2.47
C CYS A 183 -7.34 3.98 2.22
N LEU A 184 -8.50 3.36 2.45
CA LEU A 184 -8.71 1.92 2.23
C LEU A 184 -8.73 1.60 0.75
N ALA A 185 -9.40 2.43 -0.05
CA ALA A 185 -9.40 2.32 -1.50
C ALA A 185 -7.97 2.47 -2.07
N CYS A 186 -7.13 3.33 -1.49
CA CYS A 186 -5.74 3.47 -1.91
C CYS A 186 -4.86 2.27 -1.54
N ILE A 187 -5.12 1.64 -0.39
CA ILE A 187 -4.43 0.41 0.02
C ILE A 187 -4.86 -0.78 -0.85
N ASP A 188 -6.14 -0.86 -1.18
CA ASP A 188 -6.65 -1.82 -2.15
C ASP A 188 -5.97 -1.64 -3.52
N GLU A 189 -5.88 -0.39 -3.99
CA GLU A 189 -5.14 -0.07 -5.22
C GLU A 189 -3.66 -0.44 -5.13
N LEU A 190 -3.02 -0.29 -3.96
CA LEU A 190 -1.66 -0.76 -3.72
C LEU A 190 -1.53 -2.28 -3.84
N PHE A 191 -2.44 -3.05 -3.26
CA PHE A 191 -2.46 -4.51 -3.38
C PHE A 191 -2.64 -4.94 -4.82
N LYS A 192 -3.49 -4.24 -5.57
CA LYS A 192 -3.72 -4.46 -7.01
C LYS A 192 -2.51 -4.09 -7.85
N ALA A 193 -1.74 -3.06 -7.45
CA ALA A 193 -0.54 -2.62 -8.16
C ALA A 193 0.49 -3.75 -8.33
N HIS A 194 0.61 -4.64 -7.33
CA HIS A 194 1.49 -5.80 -7.42
C HIS A 194 1.16 -6.72 -8.59
N PHE A 195 -0.12 -6.94 -8.85
CA PHE A 195 -0.57 -7.74 -9.99
C PHE A 195 -0.51 -6.93 -11.28
N ALA A 196 -0.94 -5.67 -11.25
CA ALA A 196 -0.96 -4.80 -12.42
C ALA A 196 0.42 -4.58 -13.04
N PHE A 197 1.48 -4.55 -12.23
CA PHE A 197 2.86 -4.36 -12.68
C PHE A 197 3.74 -5.62 -12.58
N GLY A 198 3.17 -6.75 -12.14
CA GLY A 198 3.94 -7.99 -11.96
C GLY A 198 5.08 -7.89 -10.96
N THR A 199 5.01 -6.95 -10.00
CA THR A 199 6.08 -6.75 -9.01
C THR A 199 5.95 -7.76 -7.88
N PRO A 200 7.04 -8.45 -7.50
CA PRO A 200 6.99 -9.37 -6.36
C PRO A 200 6.60 -8.60 -5.09
N TYR A 201 5.90 -9.25 -4.18
CA TYR A 201 5.65 -8.67 -2.87
C TYR A 201 6.95 -8.44 -2.11
N ASN A 202 6.91 -7.51 -1.14
CA ASN A 202 8.01 -7.36 -0.20
C ASN A 202 8.19 -8.68 0.52
N GLN A 203 9.39 -9.25 0.42
CA GLN A 203 9.72 -10.49 1.14
C GLN A 203 9.44 -10.31 2.63
N ASP A 204 9.58 -9.08 3.14
CA ASP A 204 9.27 -8.72 4.52
C ASP A 204 7.79 -8.51 4.82
N LEU A 205 6.94 -8.35 3.79
CA LEU A 205 5.50 -8.16 3.90
C LEU A 205 4.69 -9.28 3.22
N MET A 206 5.31 -10.42 2.85
CA MET A 206 4.63 -11.53 2.15
C MET A 206 3.33 -11.97 2.83
N ASN A 207 3.27 -11.86 4.15
CA ASN A 207 2.09 -12.22 4.93
C ASN A 207 0.96 -11.18 4.81
N VAL A 208 1.27 -9.89 4.55
CA VAL A 208 0.28 -8.81 4.36
C VAL A 208 -0.53 -9.05 3.11
N TYR A 209 0.16 -9.49 2.06
CA TYR A 209 -0.41 -9.64 0.73
C TYR A 209 -1.16 -10.96 0.52
N ASN A 210 -1.12 -11.88 1.49
CA ASN A 210 -1.81 -13.17 1.47
C ASN A 210 -3.06 -13.19 2.40
N LEU A 211 -3.55 -12.03 2.84
CA LEU A 211 -4.73 -11.88 3.72
C LEU A 211 -6.07 -12.18 3.02
#